data_AF-A0A7Z0B1G7-F1
#
_entry.id   AF-A0A7Z0B1G7-F1
#
_cell.length_a   1.000
_cell.length_b   1.000
_cell.length_c   1.000
_cell.angle_alpha   90.00
_cell.angle_beta   90.00
_cell.angle_gamma   90.00
#
_symmetry.space_group_name_H-M   'P 1'
#
loop_
_entity.id
_entity.type
_entity.pdbx_description
1 polymer ?
#
loop_
_entity_poly.entity_id
_entity_poly.type
_entity_poly.pdbx_seq_one_letter_code
_entity_poly.pdbx_strand_id
1 'polypeptide(L)'
;MAEATSRATPPAILDPDTLRKMDRYWRACNYLSAGMIYLRDNPLLREPLKPEHIKNRLLGHWGSDPGQSFLLVHLNRMIRKLDLNLIYIAGPGHGAPATLAHCYLEGHYSEIYPDRSEDEAGMRRFFRQFSFPGGIGSHCTPETPGSIHEGGELGYSLSHGYGAAFDNPDLIVTVMIGDGEAETGPARHLVALEQIPQPDPRRRGAACAASERLQDRQSDHPRADSA
;
A
#
# COMPACT_ATOMS: atom_id res chain seq x y z
N MET A 1 -30.10 19.29 -36.99
CA MET A 1 -28.87 19.55 -36.23
C MET A 1 -28.31 18.20 -35.82
N ALA A 2 -27.19 17.80 -36.40
CA ALA A 2 -26.58 16.49 -36.14
C ALA A 2 -25.80 16.56 -34.83
N GLU A 3 -26.18 15.69 -33.90
CA GLU A 3 -25.55 15.50 -32.59
C GLU A 3 -24.18 14.85 -32.80
N ALA A 4 -23.11 15.60 -32.57
CA ALA A 4 -21.75 15.11 -32.68
C ALA A 4 -21.49 14.17 -31.49
N THR A 5 -21.60 12.87 -31.74
CA THR A 5 -21.11 11.85 -30.82
C THR A 5 -19.60 11.99 -30.71
N SER A 6 -19.14 12.63 -29.63
CA SER A 6 -17.73 12.64 -29.22
C SER A 6 -17.28 11.19 -29.01
N ARG A 7 -16.63 10.60 -30.01
CA ARG A 7 -15.91 9.34 -29.85
C ARG A 7 -14.87 9.55 -28.76
N ALA A 8 -15.08 8.93 -27.61
CA ALA A 8 -14.09 8.87 -26.54
C ALA A 8 -12.77 8.37 -27.15
N THR A 9 -11.73 9.19 -27.06
CA THR A 9 -10.38 8.80 -27.45
C THR A 9 -10.04 7.53 -26.66
N PRO A 10 -9.64 6.43 -27.32
CA PRO A 10 -9.23 5.24 -26.59
C PRO A 10 -8.16 5.64 -25.57
N PRO A 11 -8.24 5.14 -24.33
CA PRO A 11 -7.33 5.56 -23.27
C PRO A 11 -5.90 5.35 -23.77
N ALA A 12 -5.10 6.42 -23.72
CA ALA A 12 -3.71 6.38 -24.14
C ALA A 12 -3.00 5.29 -23.34
N ILE A 13 -2.57 4.23 -24.02
CA ILE A 13 -1.81 3.13 -23.44
C ILE A 13 -0.53 3.72 -22.85
N LEU A 14 -0.17 3.29 -21.64
CA LEU A 14 1.07 3.73 -20.99
C LEU A 14 2.26 3.43 -21.89
N ASP A 15 3.22 4.37 -21.96
CA ASP A 15 4.43 4.09 -22.70
C ASP A 15 5.15 2.88 -22.07
N PRO A 16 5.77 2.01 -22.90
CA PRO A 16 6.39 0.79 -22.39
C PRO A 16 7.52 1.03 -21.38
N ASP A 17 8.19 2.19 -21.41
CA ASP A 17 9.29 2.48 -20.49
C ASP A 17 8.80 2.85 -19.10
N THR A 18 7.76 3.68 -19.01
CA THR A 18 7.05 3.98 -17.76
C THR A 18 6.53 2.70 -17.13
N LEU A 19 5.89 1.82 -17.91
CA LEU A 19 5.40 0.55 -17.37
C LEU A 19 6.53 -0.32 -16.81
N ARG A 20 7.66 -0.44 -17.52
CA ARG A 20 8.84 -1.16 -17.02
C ARG A 20 9.42 -0.55 -15.76
N LYS A 21 9.48 0.79 -15.66
CA LYS A 21 9.99 1.48 -14.46
C LYS A 21 9.08 1.28 -13.27
N MET A 22 7.76 1.35 -13.46
CA MET A 22 6.76 1.06 -12.43
C MET A 22 6.87 -0.40 -11.95
N ASP A 23 6.96 -1.37 -12.86
CA ASP A 23 7.14 -2.79 -12.50
C ASP A 23 8.41 -3.02 -11.68
N ARG A 24 9.53 -2.43 -12.11
CA ARG A 24 10.81 -2.53 -11.37
C ARG A 24 10.70 -1.92 -9.98
N TYR A 25 10.03 -0.78 -9.84
CA TYR A 25 9.81 -0.14 -8.55
C TYR A 25 8.93 -0.99 -7.64
N TRP A 26 7.80 -1.49 -8.17
CA TRP A 26 6.90 -2.38 -7.43
C TRP A 26 7.61 -3.65 -6.94
N ARG A 27 8.43 -4.27 -7.80
CA ARG A 27 9.24 -5.44 -7.43
C ARG A 27 10.30 -5.12 -6.37
N ALA A 28 10.89 -3.92 -6.42
CA ALA A 28 11.82 -3.47 -5.39
C ALA A 28 11.09 -3.29 -4.05
N CYS A 29 9.91 -2.67 -4.04
CA CYS A 29 9.09 -2.56 -2.83
C CYS A 29 8.74 -3.94 -2.25
N ASN A 30 8.24 -4.85 -3.09
CA ASN A 30 7.90 -6.22 -2.68
C ASN A 30 9.12 -6.98 -2.13
N TYR A 31 10.30 -6.77 -2.72
CA TYR A 31 11.54 -7.35 -2.23
C TYR A 31 11.90 -6.82 -0.84
N LEU A 32 11.81 -5.50 -0.62
CA LEU A 32 12.04 -4.91 0.70
C LEU A 32 11.01 -5.39 1.73
N SER A 33 9.74 -5.53 1.34
CA SER A 33 8.69 -6.06 2.21
C SER A 33 9.00 -7.49 2.67
N ALA A 34 9.33 -8.37 1.73
CA ALA A 34 9.77 -9.72 2.07
C ALA A 34 11.07 -9.70 2.91
N GLY A 35 12.02 -8.85 2.57
CA GLY A 35 13.26 -8.67 3.32
C GLY A 35 13.02 -8.28 4.78
N MET A 36 12.11 -7.33 5.03
CA MET A 36 11.69 -6.95 6.38
C MET A 36 11.04 -8.10 7.15
N ILE A 37 10.23 -8.93 6.52
CA ILE A 37 9.57 -10.06 7.20
C ILE A 37 10.56 -11.18 7.53
N TYR A 38 11.45 -11.53 6.59
CA TYR A 38 12.22 -12.76 6.66
C TYR A 38 13.69 -12.57 7.06
N LEU A 39 14.36 -11.50 6.62
CA LEU A 39 15.82 -11.39 6.68
C LEU A 39 16.31 -10.59 7.88
N ARG A 40 17.43 -11.02 8.47
CA ARG A 40 18.20 -10.28 9.47
C ARG A 40 19.62 -9.94 9.02
N ASP A 41 20.10 -10.59 7.96
CA ASP A 41 21.41 -10.36 7.33
C ASP A 41 21.35 -10.69 5.84
N ASN A 42 22.43 -10.41 5.09
CA ASN A 42 22.55 -10.62 3.65
C ASN A 42 21.36 -10.02 2.87
N PRO A 43 21.07 -8.72 3.03
CA PRO A 43 19.84 -8.10 2.53
C PRO A 43 19.74 -8.05 1.01
N LEU A 44 20.84 -8.22 0.28
CA LEU A 44 20.90 -8.24 -1.18
C LEU A 44 21.17 -9.65 -1.76
N LEU A 45 21.22 -10.68 -0.91
CA LEU A 45 21.51 -12.07 -1.30
C LEU A 45 22.79 -12.20 -2.14
N ARG A 46 23.86 -11.47 -1.77
CA ARG A 46 25.15 -11.51 -2.48
C ARG A 46 25.88 -12.83 -2.28
N GLU A 47 25.63 -13.50 -1.17
CA GLU A 47 26.01 -14.89 -0.95
C GLU A 47 24.75 -15.78 -0.94
N PRO A 48 24.89 -17.10 -1.21
CA PRO A 48 23.77 -18.03 -1.14
C PRO A 48 23.02 -17.91 0.20
N LEU A 49 21.69 -17.96 0.15
CA LEU A 49 20.85 -17.84 1.34
C LEU A 49 21.13 -19.01 2.30
N LYS A 50 21.40 -18.68 3.57
CA LYS A 50 21.64 -19.63 4.64
C LYS A 50 20.62 -19.42 5.77
N PRO A 51 20.32 -20.43 6.59
CA PRO A 51 19.40 -20.28 7.73
C PRO A 51 19.77 -19.13 8.67
N GLU A 52 21.08 -18.82 8.81
CA GLU A 52 21.54 -17.76 9.71
C GLU A 52 21.16 -16.35 9.22
N HIS A 53 20.79 -16.18 7.95
CA HIS A 53 20.32 -14.90 7.41
C HIS A 53 18.83 -14.65 7.71
N ILE A 54 18.10 -15.69 8.13
CA ILE A 54 16.66 -15.62 8.37
C ILE A 54 16.41 -15.29 9.86
N LYS A 55 15.37 -14.51 10.14
CA LYS A 55 14.93 -14.23 11.51
C LYS A 55 14.47 -15.51 12.20
N ASN A 56 14.87 -15.69 13.46
CA ASN A 56 14.47 -16.85 14.27
C ASN A 56 12.96 -16.88 14.53
N ARG A 57 12.31 -15.72 14.49
CA ARG A 57 10.86 -15.58 14.62
C ARG A 57 10.38 -14.73 13.44
N LEU A 58 9.53 -15.30 12.61
CA LEU A 58 8.91 -14.63 11.48
C LEU A 58 7.68 -13.89 11.99
N LEU A 59 7.71 -12.57 11.91
CA LEU A 59 6.62 -11.68 12.34
C LEU A 59 6.38 -10.66 11.24
N GLY A 60 5.10 -10.44 10.93
CA GLY A 60 4.65 -9.59 9.81
C GLY A 60 3.61 -10.30 8.97
N HIS A 61 2.96 -9.53 8.09
CA HIS A 61 1.94 -10.04 7.17
C HIS A 61 2.39 -9.73 5.76
N TRP A 62 2.38 -10.74 4.89
CA TRP A 62 2.69 -10.57 3.46
C TRP A 62 1.43 -10.32 2.63
N GLY A 63 0.28 -10.83 3.05
CA GLY A 63 -0.91 -10.97 2.19
C GLY A 63 -1.31 -9.70 1.45
N SER A 64 -1.36 -8.56 2.15
CA SER A 64 -1.76 -7.27 1.58
C SER A 64 -0.60 -6.42 1.05
N ASP A 65 0.67 -6.81 1.29
CA ASP A 65 1.83 -5.99 0.90
C ASP A 65 1.92 -5.75 -0.62
N PRO A 66 1.78 -6.77 -1.50
CA PRO A 66 1.90 -6.56 -2.94
C PRO A 66 0.77 -5.71 -3.51
N GLY A 67 -0.45 -5.86 -2.97
CA GLY A 67 -1.63 -5.08 -3.37
C GLY A 67 -1.48 -3.61 -2.99
N GLN A 68 -1.08 -3.35 -1.74
CA GLN A 68 -0.79 -1.99 -1.26
C GLN A 68 0.35 -1.34 -2.05
N SER A 69 1.46 -2.05 -2.24
CA SER A 69 2.61 -1.55 -3.02
C SER A 69 2.22 -1.25 -4.46
N PHE A 70 1.39 -2.11 -5.08
CA PHE A 70 0.91 -1.88 -6.45
C PHE A 70 0.11 -0.57 -6.54
N LEU A 71 -0.83 -0.35 -5.62
CA LEU A 71 -1.60 0.89 -5.56
C LEU A 71 -0.66 2.10 -5.36
N LEU A 72 0.24 2.04 -4.40
CA LEU A 72 1.19 3.13 -4.11
C LEU A 72 2.10 3.46 -5.30
N VAL A 73 2.57 2.47 -6.07
CA VAL A 73 3.34 2.72 -7.31
C VAL A 73 2.52 3.55 -8.31
N HIS A 74 1.23 3.21 -8.46
CA HIS A 74 0.32 3.93 -9.35
C HIS A 74 0.00 5.34 -8.82
N LEU A 75 -0.19 5.50 -7.51
CA LEU A 75 -0.40 6.81 -6.88
C LEU A 75 0.83 7.71 -7.04
N ASN A 76 2.04 7.20 -6.78
CA ASN A 76 3.29 7.93 -6.99
C ASN A 76 3.44 8.43 -8.42
N ARG A 77 3.07 7.61 -9.41
CA ARG A 77 3.04 8.06 -10.80
C ARG A 77 2.04 9.20 -11.00
N MET A 78 0.84 9.11 -10.44
CA MET A 78 -0.19 10.14 -10.58
C MET A 78 0.23 11.45 -9.90
N ILE A 79 0.79 11.38 -8.69
CA ILE A 79 1.39 12.52 -7.99
C ILE A 79 2.43 13.20 -8.88
N ARG A 80 3.41 12.45 -9.39
CA ARG A 80 4.48 13.01 -10.23
C ARG A 80 4.00 13.57 -11.56
N LYS A 81 2.98 12.96 -12.17
CA LYS A 81 2.50 13.35 -13.50
C LYS A 81 1.59 14.59 -13.44
N LEU A 82 0.81 14.72 -12.37
CA LEU A 82 -0.26 15.70 -12.27
C LEU A 82 -0.05 16.71 -11.13
N ASP A 83 1.07 16.61 -10.41
CA ASP A 83 1.41 17.46 -9.25
C ASP A 83 0.32 17.44 -8.17
N LEU A 84 -0.12 16.23 -7.80
CA LEU A 84 -1.24 16.06 -6.88
C LEU A 84 -0.79 16.19 -5.42
N ASN A 85 -1.54 16.98 -4.65
CA ASN A 85 -1.51 16.91 -3.18
C ASN A 85 -2.32 15.69 -2.74
N LEU A 86 -1.64 14.61 -2.37
CA LEU A 86 -2.27 13.32 -2.08
C LEU A 86 -1.73 12.71 -0.78
N ILE A 87 -2.62 12.20 0.05
CA ILE A 87 -2.28 11.29 1.15
C ILE A 87 -2.88 9.90 0.93
N TYR A 88 -2.23 8.91 1.50
CA TYR A 88 -2.65 7.50 1.47
C TYR A 88 -3.00 7.03 2.88
N ILE A 89 -4.14 6.34 3.01
CA ILE A 89 -4.58 5.69 4.25
C ILE A 89 -4.60 4.18 4.03
N ALA A 90 -3.75 3.48 4.76
CA ALA A 90 -3.65 2.03 4.77
C ALA A 90 -4.68 1.44 5.75
N GLY A 91 -5.88 1.10 5.27
CA GLY A 91 -6.86 0.34 6.05
C GLY A 91 -6.33 -1.03 6.50
N PRO A 92 -5.77 -1.88 5.60
CA PRO A 92 -5.04 -3.08 6.00
C PRO A 92 -3.63 -2.72 6.53
N GLY A 93 -3.57 -1.95 7.62
CA GLY A 93 -2.33 -1.39 8.17
C GLY A 93 -1.34 -2.43 8.69
N HIS A 94 -1.77 -3.68 8.86
CA HIS A 94 -0.89 -4.82 9.14
C HIS A 94 0.08 -5.15 7.98
N GLY A 95 -0.15 -4.61 6.78
CA GLY A 95 0.77 -4.60 5.64
C GLY A 95 1.69 -3.37 5.62
N ALA A 96 2.20 -2.99 6.80
CA ALA A 96 3.16 -1.90 6.95
C ALA A 96 4.44 -2.01 6.09
N PRO A 97 4.98 -3.22 5.80
CA PRO A 97 6.13 -3.36 4.93
C PRO A 97 5.96 -2.65 3.57
N ALA A 98 4.76 -2.66 2.98
CA ALA A 98 4.49 -1.92 1.75
C ALA A 98 4.78 -0.42 1.87
N THR A 99 4.20 0.24 2.87
CA THR A 99 4.39 1.69 3.10
C THR A 99 5.85 2.01 3.45
N LEU A 100 6.45 1.23 4.35
CA LEU A 100 7.84 1.40 4.77
C LEU A 100 8.83 1.26 3.60
N ALA A 101 8.58 0.30 2.69
CA ALA A 101 9.43 0.10 1.52
C ALA A 101 9.42 1.30 0.58
N HIS A 102 8.25 1.93 0.37
CA HIS A 102 8.13 3.17 -0.39
C HIS A 102 8.90 4.32 0.27
N CYS A 103 8.67 4.57 1.57
CA CYS A 103 9.40 5.60 2.30
C CYS A 103 10.92 5.42 2.25
N TYR A 104 11.39 4.17 2.27
CA TYR A 104 12.81 3.84 2.19
C TYR A 104 13.40 4.13 0.80
N LEU A 105 12.75 3.68 -0.28
CA LEU A 105 13.23 3.90 -1.65
C LEU A 105 13.09 5.34 -2.15
N GLU A 106 12.25 6.13 -1.49
CA GLU A 106 12.12 7.58 -1.72
C GLU A 106 13.15 8.40 -0.92
N GLY A 107 13.99 7.75 -0.12
CA GLY A 107 15.00 8.39 0.74
C GLY A 107 14.42 9.00 2.02
N HIS A 108 13.11 9.26 2.08
CA HIS A 108 12.47 9.94 3.20
C HIS A 108 12.61 9.21 4.54
N TYR A 109 12.61 7.88 4.53
CA TYR A 109 12.89 7.11 5.74
C TYR A 109 14.31 7.36 6.25
N SER A 110 15.29 7.47 5.35
CA SER A 110 16.69 7.75 5.68
C SER A 110 16.93 9.19 6.14
N GLU A 111 16.11 10.14 5.67
CA GLU A 111 16.15 11.53 6.15
C GLU A 111 15.79 11.62 7.65
N ILE A 112 14.80 10.83 8.08
CA ILE A 112 14.33 10.80 9.47
C ILE A 112 15.19 9.87 10.33
N TYR A 113 15.63 8.73 9.78
CA TYR A 113 16.44 7.71 10.45
C TYR A 113 17.77 7.47 9.71
N PRO A 114 18.79 8.33 9.92
CA PRO A 114 20.03 8.30 9.13
C PRO A 114 20.84 7.01 9.23
N ASP A 115 20.66 6.23 10.29
CA ASP A 115 21.31 4.93 10.47
C ASP A 115 20.64 3.80 9.68
N ARG A 116 19.68 4.15 8.81
CA ARG A 116 18.99 3.31 7.83
C ARG A 116 19.19 3.87 6.43
N SER A 117 20.43 4.21 6.12
CA SER A 117 20.88 4.74 4.82
C SER A 117 20.54 3.84 3.64
N GLU A 118 20.45 4.43 2.44
CA GLU A 118 20.20 3.75 1.16
C GLU A 118 21.44 2.97 0.65
N ASP A 119 22.11 2.26 1.54
CA ASP A 119 23.22 1.35 1.26
C ASP A 119 22.95 -0.04 1.85
N GLU A 120 23.85 -0.99 1.60
CA GLU A 120 23.68 -2.37 2.06
C GLU A 120 23.67 -2.50 3.59
N ALA A 121 24.42 -1.67 4.31
CA ALA A 121 24.47 -1.69 5.76
C ALA A 121 23.18 -1.10 6.36
N GLY A 122 22.67 -0.01 5.80
CA GLY A 122 21.40 0.59 6.17
C GLY A 122 20.22 -0.33 5.85
N MET A 123 20.20 -0.96 4.68
CA MET A 123 19.18 -1.95 4.29
C MET A 123 19.17 -3.15 5.23
N ARG A 124 20.34 -3.69 5.60
CA ARG A 124 20.42 -4.79 6.58
C ARG A 124 19.77 -4.39 7.90
N ARG A 125 20.10 -3.19 8.38
CA ARG A 125 19.54 -2.67 9.63
C ARG A 125 18.03 -2.43 9.51
N PHE A 126 17.58 -1.95 8.36
CA PHE A 126 16.17 -1.72 8.02
C PHE A 126 15.35 -3.02 8.03
N PHE A 127 15.90 -4.10 7.47
CA PHE A 127 15.25 -5.42 7.55
C PHE A 127 15.23 -5.95 8.97
N ARG A 128 16.38 -5.89 9.67
CA ARG A 128 16.53 -6.50 10.99
C ARG A 128 15.60 -5.89 12.05
N GLN A 129 15.35 -4.58 12.00
CA GLN A 129 14.53 -3.90 13.02
C GLN A 129 13.02 -4.18 12.92
N PHE A 130 12.52 -4.58 11.75
CA PHE A 130 11.09 -4.80 11.56
C PHE A 130 10.58 -5.94 12.45
N SER A 131 9.54 -5.67 13.26
CA SER A 131 8.95 -6.63 14.19
C SER A 131 9.98 -7.34 15.09
N PHE A 132 11.01 -6.61 15.50
CA PHE A 132 12.10 -7.11 16.35
C PHE A 132 12.06 -6.45 17.73
N PRO A 133 12.45 -7.13 18.82
CA PRO A 133 12.54 -6.49 20.13
C PRO A 133 13.41 -5.22 20.10
N GLY A 134 12.83 -4.09 20.50
CA GLY A 134 13.50 -2.78 20.45
C GLY A 134 13.59 -2.16 19.05
N GLY A 135 12.90 -2.72 18.06
CA GLY A 135 12.74 -2.18 16.71
C GLY A 135 11.37 -1.53 16.50
N ILE A 136 10.86 -1.61 15.27
CA ILE A 136 9.57 -1.02 14.88
C ILE A 136 8.44 -2.06 14.86
N GLY A 137 7.20 -1.59 15.01
CA GLY A 137 5.99 -2.41 14.96
C GLY A 137 5.73 -3.04 13.59
N SER A 138 4.74 -3.94 13.54
CA SER A 138 4.31 -4.61 12.31
C SER A 138 3.21 -3.85 11.55
N HIS A 139 2.69 -2.76 12.12
CA HIS A 139 1.62 -1.94 11.55
C HIS A 139 2.17 -0.60 11.07
N CYS A 140 1.36 0.20 10.36
CA CYS A 140 1.68 1.57 9.95
C CYS A 140 1.67 2.53 11.16
N THR A 141 2.41 2.21 12.21
CA THR A 141 2.45 2.94 13.49
C THR A 141 2.89 4.40 13.29
N PRO A 142 2.68 5.29 14.28
CA PRO A 142 2.99 6.72 14.15
C PRO A 142 4.46 7.05 13.80
N GLU A 143 5.39 6.12 14.04
CA GLU A 143 6.80 6.27 13.66
C GLU A 143 7.03 6.09 12.14
N THR A 144 6.04 5.55 11.42
CA THR A 144 6.07 5.36 9.96
C THR A 144 5.86 6.71 9.27
N PRO A 145 6.83 7.20 8.48
CA PRO A 145 6.68 8.47 7.79
C PRO A 145 5.44 8.49 6.88
N GLY A 146 4.65 9.56 6.97
CA GLY A 146 3.41 9.72 6.22
C GLY A 146 2.18 9.01 6.80
N SER A 147 2.31 8.21 7.86
CA SER A 147 1.15 7.56 8.49
C SER A 147 0.36 8.53 9.37
N ILE A 148 -0.96 8.56 9.16
CA ILE A 148 -1.96 9.18 10.05
C ILE A 148 -3.02 8.16 10.52
N HIS A 149 -2.84 6.89 10.17
CA HIS A 149 -3.77 5.81 10.43
C HIS A 149 -3.00 4.50 10.51
N GLU A 150 -2.96 3.91 11.71
CA GLU A 150 -2.17 2.68 11.95
C GLU A 150 -2.77 1.44 11.29
N GLY A 151 -4.10 1.35 11.21
CA GLY A 151 -4.80 0.19 10.64
C GLY A 151 -4.59 -1.12 11.40
N GLY A 152 -4.36 -1.03 12.72
CA GLY A 152 -4.31 -2.18 13.63
C GLY A 152 -5.73 -2.65 14.01
N GLU A 153 -6.54 -1.77 14.57
CA GLU A 153 -7.98 -1.99 14.71
C GLU A 153 -8.68 -1.53 13.43
N LEU A 154 -9.22 -2.50 12.68
CA LEU A 154 -9.85 -2.26 11.38
C LEU A 154 -11.21 -1.56 11.51
N GLY A 155 -11.56 -0.72 10.53
CA GLY A 155 -12.91 -0.17 10.37
C GLY A 155 -12.96 1.36 10.26
N TYR A 156 -11.87 2.03 10.62
CA TYR A 156 -11.81 3.50 10.73
C TYR A 156 -11.12 4.19 9.55
N SER A 157 -10.64 3.44 8.57
CA SER A 157 -9.89 3.99 7.43
C SER A 157 -10.71 5.03 6.65
N LEU A 158 -11.98 4.74 6.39
CA LEU A 158 -12.90 5.67 5.72
C LEU A 158 -13.21 6.90 6.57
N SER A 159 -13.51 6.77 7.86
CA SER A 159 -13.82 7.93 8.70
C SER A 159 -12.64 8.87 8.81
N HIS A 160 -11.42 8.33 8.96
CA HIS A 160 -10.18 9.12 8.93
C HIS A 160 -9.97 9.77 7.57
N GLY A 161 -10.26 9.06 6.47
CA GLY A 161 -10.12 9.60 5.13
C GLY A 161 -11.06 10.77 4.84
N TYR A 162 -12.33 10.62 5.21
CA TYR A 162 -13.31 11.72 5.12
C TYR A 162 -12.93 12.89 6.01
N GLY A 163 -12.47 12.64 7.24
CA GLY A 163 -12.01 13.68 8.16
C GLY A 163 -10.81 14.45 7.62
N ALA A 164 -9.84 13.77 7.01
CA ALA A 164 -8.65 14.40 6.44
C ALA A 164 -8.97 15.26 5.21
N ALA A 165 -9.95 14.84 4.39
CA ALA A 165 -10.42 15.59 3.22
C ALA A 165 -11.33 16.78 3.58
N PHE A 166 -11.86 16.84 4.80
CA PHE A 166 -12.82 17.86 5.21
C PHE A 166 -12.17 19.24 5.26
N ASP A 167 -12.82 20.24 4.65
CA ASP A 167 -12.31 21.61 4.48
C ASP A 167 -10.91 21.69 3.84
N ASN A 168 -10.50 20.66 3.10
CA ASN A 168 -9.22 20.61 2.37
C ASN A 168 -9.45 20.30 0.88
N PRO A 169 -9.92 21.28 0.09
CA PRO A 169 -10.45 21.06 -1.25
C PRO A 169 -9.42 20.58 -2.27
N ASP A 170 -8.13 20.89 -2.05
CA ASP A 170 -7.04 20.50 -2.94
C ASP A 170 -6.41 19.15 -2.55
N LEU A 171 -6.76 18.60 -1.38
CA LEU A 171 -6.23 17.32 -0.91
C LEU A 171 -7.03 16.15 -1.48
N ILE A 172 -6.30 15.22 -2.08
CA ILE A 172 -6.79 13.90 -2.45
C ILE A 172 -6.44 12.92 -1.34
N VAL A 173 -7.43 12.18 -0.85
CA VAL A 173 -7.22 11.15 0.17
C VAL A 173 -7.52 9.79 -0.45
N THR A 174 -6.50 8.99 -0.69
CA THR A 174 -6.72 7.62 -1.18
C THR A 174 -6.79 6.67 0.00
N VAL A 175 -7.93 6.01 0.18
CA VAL A 175 -8.14 5.05 1.26
C VAL A 175 -8.12 3.65 0.67
N MET A 176 -7.18 2.81 1.08
CA MET A 176 -7.22 1.39 0.76
C MET A 176 -7.97 0.66 1.87
N ILE A 177 -9.07 0.01 1.51
CA ILE A 177 -9.95 -0.70 2.45
C ILE A 177 -9.75 -2.19 2.24
N GLY A 178 -9.42 -2.90 3.31
CA GLY A 178 -9.41 -4.36 3.28
C GLY A 178 -10.83 -4.88 3.08
N ASP A 179 -11.00 -5.93 2.30
CA ASP A 179 -12.31 -6.59 2.16
C ASP A 179 -12.84 -7.10 3.51
N GLY A 180 -11.98 -7.71 4.33
CA GLY A 180 -12.33 -8.08 5.71
C GLY A 180 -12.60 -6.88 6.62
N GLU A 181 -11.92 -5.74 6.40
CA GLU A 181 -12.24 -4.48 7.09
C GLU A 181 -13.64 -3.98 6.71
N ALA A 182 -14.04 -4.12 5.43
CA ALA A 182 -15.35 -3.68 4.95
C ALA A 182 -16.52 -4.46 5.57
N GLU A 183 -16.26 -5.61 6.20
CA GLU A 183 -17.26 -6.38 6.95
C GLU A 183 -17.50 -5.81 8.36
N THR A 184 -16.63 -4.94 8.85
CA THR A 184 -16.79 -4.31 10.17
C THR A 184 -17.97 -3.33 10.17
N GLY A 185 -18.64 -3.20 11.32
CA GLY A 185 -19.74 -2.25 11.49
C GLY A 185 -19.36 -0.80 11.10
N PRO A 186 -18.22 -0.26 11.61
CA PRO A 186 -17.77 1.08 11.26
C PRO A 186 -17.54 1.31 9.75
N ALA A 187 -16.84 0.40 9.07
CA ALA A 187 -16.56 0.57 7.64
C ALA A 187 -17.82 0.38 6.79
N ARG A 188 -18.63 -0.66 7.08
CA ARG A 188 -19.81 -0.99 6.29
C ARG A 188 -20.81 0.16 6.21
N HIS A 189 -21.01 0.89 7.31
CA HIS A 189 -21.89 2.05 7.31
C HIS A 189 -21.41 3.14 6.34
N LEU A 190 -20.11 3.45 6.35
CA LEU A 190 -19.52 4.48 5.49
C LEU A 190 -19.47 4.04 4.03
N VAL A 191 -19.13 2.78 3.74
CA VAL A 191 -19.19 2.21 2.38
C VAL A 191 -20.61 2.32 1.80
N ALA A 192 -21.65 2.07 2.62
CA ALA A 192 -23.03 2.24 2.19
C ALA A 192 -23.40 3.71 1.93
N LEU A 193 -22.87 4.65 2.72
CA LEU A 193 -23.11 6.08 2.55
C LEU A 193 -22.42 6.66 1.31
N GLU A 194 -21.31 6.08 0.83
CA GLU A 194 -20.67 6.50 -0.44
C GLU A 194 -21.59 6.32 -1.65
N GLN A 195 -22.55 5.40 -1.57
CA GLN A 195 -23.50 5.14 -2.66
C GLN A 195 -24.63 6.18 -2.73
N ILE A 196 -24.73 7.07 -1.75
CA ILE A 196 -25.77 8.11 -1.69
C ILE A 196 -25.22 9.41 -2.29
N PRO A 197 -25.84 9.97 -3.36
CA PRO A 197 -25.43 11.23 -3.94
C PRO A 197 -25.48 12.35 -2.90
N GLN A 198 -24.36 13.04 -2.68
CA GLN A 198 -24.28 14.17 -1.75
C GLN A 198 -24.42 15.51 -2.48
N PRO A 199 -25.08 16.50 -1.87
CA PRO A 199 -25.57 17.70 -2.57
C PRO A 199 -24.50 18.73 -2.97
N ASP A 200 -23.26 18.68 -2.45
CA ASP A 200 -22.19 19.62 -2.86
C ASP A 200 -20.81 18.93 -3.00
N PRO A 201 -20.30 18.74 -4.24
CA PRO A 201 -18.99 18.15 -4.49
C PRO A 201 -17.81 19.05 -4.11
N ARG A 202 -18.01 20.36 -3.86
CA ARG A 202 -16.92 21.31 -3.54
C ARG A 202 -16.53 21.33 -2.06
N ARG A 203 -17.31 20.69 -1.19
CA ARG A 203 -16.98 20.50 0.24
C ARG A 203 -16.27 19.18 0.51
N ARG A 204 -16.10 18.34 -0.51
CA ARG A 204 -15.27 17.15 -0.47
C ARG A 204 -13.88 17.53 -0.99
N GLY A 205 -12.85 17.46 -0.14
CA GLY A 205 -11.58 16.94 -0.65
C GLY A 205 -11.82 15.56 -1.26
N ALA A 206 -11.07 15.17 -2.29
CA ALA A 206 -11.36 13.96 -3.04
C ALA A 206 -10.92 12.70 -2.25
N ALA A 207 -11.79 12.14 -1.43
CA ALA A 207 -11.59 10.81 -0.85
C ALA A 207 -11.97 9.72 -1.88
N CYS A 208 -11.00 8.90 -2.31
CA CYS A 208 -11.22 7.81 -3.26
C CYS A 208 -10.91 6.47 -2.60
N ALA A 209 -11.91 5.58 -2.53
CA ALA A 209 -11.77 4.25 -1.97
C ALA A 209 -11.22 3.26 -3.01
N ALA A 210 -10.13 2.57 -2.68
CA ALA A 210 -9.62 1.41 -3.42
C ALA A 210 -9.84 0.16 -2.56
N SER A 211 -10.56 -0.84 -3.09
CA SER A 211 -10.79 -2.12 -2.41
C SER A 211 -9.77 -3.16 -2.86
N GLU A 212 -9.15 -3.83 -1.90
CA GLU A 212 -8.33 -5.02 -2.17
C GLU A 212 -9.25 -6.22 -2.43
N ARG A 213 -9.09 -6.87 -3.59
CA ARG A 213 -9.63 -8.21 -3.85
C ARG A 213 -8.49 -9.12 -4.26
N LEU A 214 -7.98 -9.91 -3.32
CA LEU A 214 -7.14 -11.06 -3.65
C LEU A 214 -8.06 -12.19 -4.11
N GLN A 215 -7.73 -12.82 -5.24
CA GLN A 215 -8.54 -13.85 -5.85
C GLN A 215 -8.58 -15.12 -4.98
N ASP A 216 -9.59 -15.26 -4.14
CA ASP A 216 -10.04 -16.58 -3.69
C ASP A 216 -10.82 -17.25 -4.82
N ARG A 217 -10.08 -17.70 -5.85
CA ARG A 217 -10.56 -18.83 -6.65
C ARG A 217 -10.04 -20.08 -5.97
N GLN A 218 -10.84 -20.65 -5.08
CA GLN A 218 -10.74 -22.08 -4.82
C GLN A 218 -10.85 -22.78 -6.18
N SER A 219 -9.80 -23.49 -6.56
CA SER A 219 -9.80 -24.37 -7.70
C SER A 219 -10.83 -25.47 -7.45
N ASP A 220 -11.97 -25.41 -8.12
CA ASP A 220 -12.87 -26.56 -8.26
C ASP A 220 -12.09 -27.69 -8.94
N HIS A 221 -11.57 -28.63 -8.15
CA HIS A 221 -11.13 -29.90 -8.66
C HIS A 221 -12.37 -30.77 -8.95
N PRO A 222 -12.58 -31.25 -10.19
CA PRO A 222 -13.60 -32.24 -10.44
C PRO A 222 -13.26 -33.52 -9.68
N ARG A 223 -14.22 -34.02 -8.90
CA ARG A 223 -14.13 -35.34 -8.27
C ARG A 223 -13.98 -36.37 -9.39
N ALA A 224 -12.94 -37.19 -9.30
CA ALA A 224 -12.80 -38.36 -10.15
C ALA A 224 -13.90 -39.35 -9.76
N ASP A 225 -14.81 -39.61 -10.69
CA ASP A 225 -15.77 -40.71 -10.57
C ASP A 225 -14.99 -42.04 -10.59
N SER A 226 -15.11 -42.79 -9.51
CA SER A 226 -14.64 -44.16 -9.39
C SER A 226 -15.52 -45.09 -10.22
N ALA A 227 -14.92 -45.80 -11.17
CA ALA A 227 -15.46 -47.02 -11.77
C ALA A 227 -15.00 -48.25 -10.97
#